data_AF-A0A830C6B3-F1
#
_entry.id   AF-A0A830C6B3-F1
#
_cell.length_a   1.000
_cell.length_b   1.000
_cell.length_c   1.000
_cell.angle_alpha   90.00
_cell.angle_beta   90.00
_cell.angle_gamma   90.00
#
_symmetry.space_group_name_H-M   'P 1'
#
loop_
_entity.id
_entity.type
_entity.pdbx_description
1 polymer ?
#
loop_
_entity_poly.entity_id
_entity_poly.type
_entity_poly.pdbx_seq_one_letter_code
_entity_poly.pdbx_strand_id
1 'polypeptide(L)'
;MEIQTSPKPITKRCQELIPLILTRVHAGYFRITLSLGWQALLWKILLQPHQDSEITFQVPKLLYSTILTTLWSFSLAILLLLSLIYSLKCVFNFSTVKAEFTHRVGVNYLFAPWISWLLIVESAPFVTPKHVSFVILWWVFAVPVVILDVKIYGQWFTKGKTYLSGVANPASQLSVVGNLVGARAAAKMEWREVSIVLFSLGMVHYLVLFVTLHQRVSGGGDRIPAALRPVLCLFFAAPSVASLAWYSISGRFDMAAKMLFYLSLFLFASLVLILKLILLLDFEMCFSTFACAF
;
A
#
# COMPACT_ATOMS: atom_id res chain seq x y z
N MET A 1 53.84 -17.83 -18.06
CA MET A 1 53.55 -16.38 -18.08
C MET A 1 52.04 -16.24 -17.96
N GLU A 2 51.53 -16.32 -16.73
CA GLU A 2 50.10 -16.16 -16.45
C GLU A 2 49.78 -14.67 -16.49
N ILE A 3 48.95 -14.26 -17.46
CA ILE A 3 48.45 -12.89 -17.56
C ILE A 3 47.39 -12.73 -16.48
N GLN A 4 47.81 -12.21 -15.32
CA GLN A 4 46.94 -11.82 -14.23
C GLN A 4 46.17 -10.56 -14.68
N THR A 5 45.05 -10.74 -15.38
CA THR A 5 44.17 -9.65 -15.77
C THR A 5 43.50 -9.07 -14.53
N SER A 6 44.09 -8.02 -13.96
CA SER A 6 43.48 -7.19 -12.93
C SER A 6 42.11 -6.68 -13.44
N PRO A 7 41.01 -6.85 -12.68
CA PRO A 7 39.70 -6.37 -13.12
C PRO A 7 39.75 -4.84 -13.25
N LYS A 8 39.25 -4.33 -14.38
CA LYS A 8 39.23 -2.89 -14.71
C LYS A 8 38.70 -2.09 -13.51
N PRO A 9 39.28 -0.91 -13.18
CA PRO A 9 38.96 -0.15 -11.96
C PRO A 9 37.48 0.22 -11.83
N ILE A 10 36.74 0.31 -12.95
CA ILE A 10 35.30 0.55 -12.99
C ILE A 10 34.51 -0.66 -12.44
N THR A 11 34.92 -1.88 -12.78
CA THR A 11 34.26 -3.12 -12.34
C THR A 11 34.41 -3.31 -10.83
N LYS A 12 35.59 -2.97 -10.29
CA LYS A 12 35.87 -3.00 -8.85
C LYS A 12 35.02 -1.98 -8.08
N ARG A 13 34.89 -0.76 -8.61
CA ARG A 13 34.07 0.31 -8.01
C ARG A 13 32.57 -0.01 -8.04
N CYS A 14 32.07 -0.63 -9.12
CA CYS A 14 30.70 -1.14 -9.18
C CYS A 14 30.48 -2.29 -8.17
N GLN A 15 31.44 -3.20 -8.00
CA GLN A 15 31.36 -4.28 -7.01
C GLN A 15 31.29 -3.78 -5.56
N GLU A 16 31.86 -2.61 -5.26
CA GLU A 16 31.78 -1.99 -3.92
C GLU A 16 30.54 -1.10 -3.74
N LEU A 17 30.06 -0.43 -4.80
CA LEU A 17 28.85 0.40 -4.74
C LEU A 17 27.56 -0.41 -4.63
N ILE A 18 27.47 -1.55 -5.32
CA ILE A 18 26.28 -2.42 -5.31
C ILE A 18 25.90 -2.86 -3.88
N PRO A 19 26.79 -3.42 -3.05
CA PRO A 19 26.45 -3.80 -1.68
C PRO A 19 26.13 -2.59 -0.79
N LEU A 20 26.74 -1.43 -1.06
CA LEU A 20 26.48 -0.19 -0.30
C LEU A 20 25.11 0.43 -0.61
N ILE A 21 24.65 0.33 -1.86
CA ILE A 21 23.30 0.72 -2.27
C ILE A 21 22.28 -0.29 -1.72
N LEU A 22 22.54 -1.60 -1.84
CA LEU A 22 21.64 -2.66 -1.35
C LEU A 22 21.39 -2.59 0.16
N THR A 23 22.40 -2.20 0.94
CA THR A 23 22.28 -2.05 2.40
C THR A 23 21.48 -0.81 2.81
N ARG A 24 21.42 0.23 1.97
CA ARG A 24 20.66 1.47 2.24
C ARG A 24 19.20 1.42 1.82
N VAL A 25 18.83 0.57 0.86
CA VAL A 25 17.45 0.49 0.36
C VAL A 25 16.56 -0.26 1.35
N HIS A 26 15.65 0.45 2.01
CA HIS A 26 14.67 -0.09 2.96
C HIS A 26 13.33 -0.40 2.28
N ALA A 27 12.55 -1.35 2.83
CA ALA A 27 11.20 -1.64 2.34
C ALA A 27 10.28 -0.41 2.34
N GLY A 28 10.57 0.57 3.20
CA GLY A 28 9.85 1.85 3.25
C GLY A 28 9.87 2.67 1.94
N TYR A 29 10.82 2.46 1.03
CA TYR A 29 10.81 3.16 -0.27
C TYR A 29 9.62 2.77 -1.16
N PHE A 30 9.01 1.60 -0.95
CA PHE A 30 7.82 1.19 -1.69
C PHE A 30 6.60 2.09 -1.43
N ARG A 31 6.63 2.94 -0.41
CA ARG A 31 5.64 4.02 -0.20
C ARG A 31 5.49 4.94 -1.41
N ILE A 32 6.59 5.19 -2.13
CA ILE A 32 6.56 5.99 -3.37
C ILE A 32 5.70 5.27 -4.42
N THR A 33 5.94 3.97 -4.62
CA THR A 33 5.17 3.16 -5.57
C THR A 33 3.71 2.97 -5.15
N LEU A 34 3.43 2.95 -3.84
CA LEU A 34 2.05 2.94 -3.32
C LEU A 34 1.32 4.24 -3.68
N SER A 35 1.97 5.39 -3.48
CA SER A 35 1.41 6.69 -3.85
C SER A 35 1.08 6.76 -5.33
N LEU A 36 2.05 6.39 -6.17
CA LEU A 36 1.89 6.37 -7.63
C LEU A 36 0.82 5.39 -8.09
N GLY A 37 0.75 4.20 -7.48
CA GLY A 37 -0.30 3.20 -7.74
C GLY A 37 -1.70 3.72 -7.40
N TRP A 38 -1.84 4.45 -6.28
CA TRP A 38 -3.11 5.09 -5.93
C TRP A 38 -3.47 6.23 -6.87
N GLN A 39 -2.51 7.04 -7.31
CA GLN A 39 -2.76 8.07 -8.33
C GLN A 39 -3.21 7.44 -9.66
N ALA A 40 -2.53 6.41 -10.13
CA ALA A 40 -2.91 5.70 -11.35
C ALA A 40 -4.33 5.14 -11.24
N LEU A 41 -4.70 4.59 -10.08
CA LEU A 41 -6.05 4.11 -9.84
C LEU A 41 -7.09 5.24 -9.76
N LEU A 42 -6.77 6.34 -9.07
CA LEU A 42 -7.63 7.52 -8.94
C LEU A 42 -8.01 8.06 -10.31
N TRP A 43 -7.00 8.34 -11.13
CA TRP A 43 -7.21 8.84 -12.48
C TRP A 43 -7.99 7.83 -13.32
N LYS A 44 -7.76 6.51 -13.15
CA LYS A 44 -8.58 5.49 -13.81
C LYS A 44 -10.05 5.61 -13.41
N ILE A 45 -10.37 5.76 -12.13
CA ILE A 45 -11.76 5.91 -11.64
C ILE A 45 -12.40 7.20 -12.16
N LEU A 46 -11.72 8.35 -12.00
CA LEU A 46 -12.25 9.67 -12.34
C LEU A 46 -12.56 9.83 -13.84
N LEU A 47 -11.73 9.25 -14.68
CA LEU A 47 -11.81 9.43 -16.12
C LEU A 47 -12.49 8.24 -16.84
N GLN A 48 -12.81 7.16 -16.12
CA GLN A 48 -13.59 6.07 -16.69
C GLN A 48 -15.05 6.55 -16.79
N PRO A 49 -15.68 6.54 -17.99
CA PRO A 49 -17.02 7.07 -18.15
C PRO A 49 -18.00 6.28 -17.29
N HIS A 50 -18.63 6.93 -16.30
CA HIS A 50 -19.78 6.36 -15.61
C HIS A 50 -21.00 6.53 -16.50
N GLN A 51 -21.83 5.49 -16.65
CA GLN A 51 -22.99 5.50 -17.56
C GLN A 51 -24.05 6.56 -17.18
N ASP A 52 -23.97 7.18 -15.99
CA ASP A 52 -25.05 7.99 -15.42
C ASP A 52 -24.73 9.49 -15.20
N SER A 53 -23.58 10.00 -15.65
CA SER A 53 -23.21 11.41 -15.42
C SER A 53 -23.32 12.26 -16.69
N GLU A 54 -24.34 13.13 -16.74
CA GLU A 54 -24.59 14.15 -17.78
C GLU A 54 -23.50 15.23 -17.91
N ILE A 55 -22.52 15.25 -17.00
CA ILE A 55 -21.39 16.19 -17.07
C ILE A 55 -20.34 15.61 -18.02
N THR A 56 -20.54 15.87 -19.29
CA THR A 56 -19.64 15.43 -20.36
C THR A 56 -18.41 16.31 -20.39
N PHE A 57 -17.42 16.04 -19.54
CA PHE A 57 -16.06 16.56 -19.78
C PHE A 57 -15.53 15.80 -21.00
N GLN A 58 -15.82 16.31 -22.21
CA GLN A 58 -15.37 15.77 -23.50
C GLN A 58 -13.86 15.95 -23.67
N VAL A 59 -13.06 15.36 -22.78
CA VAL A 59 -11.65 15.14 -23.08
C VAL A 59 -11.63 14.12 -24.21
N PRO A 60 -10.94 14.39 -25.33
CA PRO A 60 -10.75 13.42 -26.39
C PRO A 60 -10.32 12.08 -25.78
N LYS A 61 -11.03 10.99 -26.11
CA LYS A 61 -10.75 9.62 -25.63
C LYS A 61 -9.26 9.25 -25.78
N LEU A 62 -8.61 9.79 -26.80
CA LEU A 62 -7.18 9.66 -27.07
C LEU A 62 -6.30 10.34 -26.01
N LEU A 63 -6.62 11.57 -25.59
CA LEU A 63 -5.88 12.30 -24.57
C LEU A 63 -6.00 11.61 -23.20
N TYR A 64 -7.20 11.17 -22.84
CA TYR A 64 -7.43 10.40 -21.62
C TYR A 64 -6.62 9.10 -21.58
N SER A 65 -6.75 8.26 -22.61
CA SER A 65 -6.05 6.97 -22.69
C SER A 65 -4.53 7.16 -22.63
N THR A 66 -4.03 8.24 -23.21
CA THR A 66 -2.59 8.58 -23.18
C THR A 66 -2.15 8.92 -21.77
N ILE A 67 -2.86 9.81 -21.05
CA ILE A 67 -2.52 10.22 -19.67
C ILE A 67 -2.53 9.03 -18.72
N LEU A 68 -3.53 8.14 -18.80
CA LEU A 68 -3.54 6.93 -17.97
C LEU A 68 -2.38 6.01 -18.28
N THR A 69 -2.12 5.78 -19.57
CA THR A 69 -1.09 4.83 -19.97
C THR A 69 0.29 5.35 -19.59
N THR A 70 0.55 6.65 -19.71
CA THR A 70 1.83 7.25 -19.29
C THR A 70 2.00 7.21 -17.78
N LEU A 71 0.99 7.60 -17.01
CA LEU A 71 1.04 7.56 -15.54
C LEU A 71 1.20 6.13 -15.03
N TRP A 72 0.45 5.18 -15.59
CA TRP A 72 0.54 3.77 -15.24
C TRP A 72 1.91 3.20 -15.60
N SER A 73 2.43 3.49 -16.79
CA SER A 73 3.75 3.00 -17.25
C SER A 73 4.89 3.56 -16.41
N PHE A 74 4.81 4.84 -16.04
CA PHE A 74 5.77 5.47 -15.13
C PHE A 74 5.75 4.81 -13.74
N SER A 75 4.55 4.58 -13.20
CA SER A 75 4.36 3.91 -11.91
C SER A 75 4.90 2.48 -11.94
N LEU A 76 4.63 1.73 -13.02
CA LEU A 76 5.15 0.38 -13.24
C LEU A 76 6.67 0.38 -13.33
N ALA A 77 7.28 1.32 -14.07
CA ALA A 77 8.73 1.39 -14.24
C ALA A 77 9.45 1.58 -12.91
N ILE A 78 8.93 2.48 -12.06
CA ILE A 78 9.49 2.70 -10.71
C ILE A 78 9.29 1.45 -9.84
N LEU A 79 8.11 0.82 -9.89
CA LEU A 79 7.84 -0.41 -9.13
C LEU A 79 8.74 -1.56 -9.55
N LEU A 80 8.97 -1.75 -10.85
CA LEU A 80 9.88 -2.75 -11.38
C LEU A 80 11.32 -2.49 -10.93
N LEU A 81 11.79 -1.25 -11.03
CA LEU A 81 13.12 -0.86 -10.59
C LEU A 81 13.32 -1.16 -9.09
N LEU A 82 12.35 -0.75 -8.27
CA LEU A 82 12.44 -0.95 -6.81
C LEU A 82 12.32 -2.42 -6.42
N SER A 83 11.46 -3.17 -7.10
CA SER A 83 11.32 -4.63 -6.93
C SER A 83 12.59 -5.37 -7.35
N LEU A 84 13.25 -4.95 -8.43
CA LEU A 84 14.51 -5.53 -8.87
C LEU A 84 15.61 -5.28 -7.83
N ILE A 85 15.76 -4.03 -7.37
CA ILE A 85 16.75 -3.67 -6.34
C ILE A 85 16.50 -4.46 -5.04
N TYR A 86 15.24 -4.57 -4.62
CA TYR A 86 14.90 -5.31 -3.39
C TYR A 86 15.08 -6.83 -3.57
N SER A 87 14.79 -7.38 -4.75
CA SER A 87 15.05 -8.79 -5.06
C SER A 87 16.54 -9.11 -5.05
N LEU A 88 17.37 -8.24 -5.63
CA LEU A 88 18.83 -8.34 -5.53
C LEU A 88 19.27 -8.28 -4.07
N LYS A 89 18.67 -7.40 -3.25
CA LYS A 89 18.93 -7.36 -1.80
C LYS A 89 18.56 -8.67 -1.11
N CYS A 90 17.46 -9.31 -1.47
CA CYS A 90 17.06 -10.61 -0.92
C CYS A 90 18.08 -11.72 -1.25
N VAL A 91 18.64 -11.71 -2.46
CA VAL A 91 19.61 -12.73 -2.91
C VAL A 91 20.99 -12.50 -2.30
N PHE A 92 21.50 -11.26 -2.33
CA PHE A 92 22.87 -10.95 -1.91
C PHE A 92 23.01 -10.61 -0.42
N ASN A 93 21.97 -10.04 0.21
CA ASN A 93 22.02 -9.49 1.57
C ASN A 93 20.85 -10.01 2.43
N PHE A 94 20.60 -11.31 2.41
CA PHE A 94 19.51 -11.94 3.17
C PHE A 94 19.56 -11.63 4.68
N SER A 95 20.76 -11.48 5.25
CA SER A 95 20.93 -11.10 6.66
C SER A 95 20.29 -9.74 6.99
N THR A 96 20.41 -8.76 6.10
CA THR A 96 19.77 -7.43 6.24
C THR A 96 18.25 -7.54 6.13
N VAL A 97 17.74 -8.35 5.19
CA VAL A 97 16.28 -8.57 5.05
C VAL A 97 15.71 -9.26 6.29
N LYS A 98 16.43 -10.24 6.84
CA LYS A 98 16.05 -10.89 8.11
C LYS A 98 16.03 -9.87 9.26
N ALA A 99 17.01 -8.97 9.32
CA ALA A 99 17.03 -7.90 10.32
C ALA A 99 15.81 -6.96 10.19
N GLU A 100 15.46 -6.57 8.96
CA GLU A 100 14.24 -5.79 8.68
C GLU A 100 12.97 -6.53 9.10
N PHE A 101 12.92 -7.84 8.83
CA PHE A 101 11.80 -8.70 9.22
C PHE A 101 11.65 -8.81 10.74
N THR A 102 12.76 -8.82 11.49
CA THR A 102 12.73 -8.84 12.96
C THR A 102 12.47 -7.47 13.59
N HIS A 103 12.61 -6.39 12.83
CA HIS A 103 12.44 -5.03 13.34
C HIS A 103 10.95 -4.71 13.55
N ARG A 104 10.60 -4.24 14.76
CA ARG A 104 9.21 -4.01 15.19
C ARG A 104 8.41 -3.08 14.26
N VAL A 105 9.06 -2.09 13.65
CA VAL A 105 8.43 -1.15 12.70
C VAL A 105 8.67 -1.56 11.25
N GLY A 106 9.83 -2.18 10.96
CA GLY A 106 10.28 -2.48 9.59
C GLY A 106 9.41 -3.55 8.92
N VAL A 107 8.95 -4.53 9.70
CA VAL A 107 8.11 -5.63 9.20
C VAL A 107 6.81 -5.13 8.55
N ASN A 108 6.24 -4.03 9.02
CA ASN A 108 5.00 -3.47 8.46
C ASN A 108 5.21 -2.89 7.05
N TYR A 109 6.42 -2.46 6.70
CA TYR A 109 6.70 -1.96 5.36
C TYR A 109 6.88 -3.09 4.34
N LEU A 110 6.98 -4.35 4.77
CA LEU A 110 7.03 -5.50 3.86
C LEU A 110 5.70 -5.79 3.16
N PHE A 111 4.59 -5.19 3.63
CA PHE A 111 3.32 -5.21 2.91
C PHE A 111 3.36 -4.32 1.66
N ALA A 112 4.12 -3.22 1.68
CA ALA A 112 4.07 -2.19 0.65
C ALA A 112 4.38 -2.70 -0.77
N PRO A 113 5.40 -3.56 -1.01
CA PRO A 113 5.64 -4.12 -2.35
C PRO A 113 4.42 -4.84 -2.91
N TRP A 114 3.80 -5.71 -2.12
CA TRP A 114 2.66 -6.52 -2.54
C TRP A 114 1.43 -5.68 -2.84
N ILE A 115 1.16 -4.69 -2.01
CA ILE A 115 0.06 -3.75 -2.22
C ILE A 115 0.30 -2.91 -3.48
N SER A 116 1.51 -2.39 -3.70
CA SER A 116 1.85 -1.65 -4.92
C SER A 116 1.60 -2.48 -6.17
N TRP A 117 1.98 -3.76 -6.15
CA TRP A 117 1.73 -4.68 -7.26
C TRP A 117 0.23 -4.90 -7.51
N LEU A 118 -0.56 -5.11 -6.45
CA LEU A 118 -2.02 -5.21 -6.57
C LEU A 118 -2.63 -3.92 -7.18
N LEU A 119 -2.17 -2.74 -6.76
CA LEU A 119 -2.65 -1.46 -7.29
C LEU A 119 -2.31 -1.26 -8.76
N ILE A 120 -1.11 -1.64 -9.19
CA ILE A 120 -0.71 -1.56 -10.60
C ILE A 120 -1.54 -2.51 -11.46
N VAL A 121 -1.82 -3.73 -10.96
CA VAL A 121 -2.69 -4.69 -11.64
C VAL A 121 -4.12 -4.14 -11.76
N GLU A 122 -4.65 -3.55 -10.69
CA GLU A 122 -6.00 -2.95 -10.70
C GLU A 122 -6.12 -1.68 -11.56
N SER A 123 -5.07 -0.87 -11.62
CA SER A 123 -5.03 0.40 -12.37
C SER A 123 -4.65 0.23 -13.84
N ALA A 124 -4.27 -0.97 -14.29
CA ALA A 124 -3.91 -1.22 -15.67
C ALA A 124 -5.07 -0.84 -16.62
N PRO A 125 -4.84 0.01 -17.64
CA PRO A 125 -5.91 0.48 -18.53
C PRO A 125 -6.34 -0.59 -19.56
N PHE A 126 -5.50 -1.59 -19.81
CA PHE A 126 -5.72 -2.62 -20.82
C PHE A 126 -6.09 -4.00 -20.25
N VAL A 127 -6.06 -4.18 -18.92
CA VAL A 127 -6.37 -5.48 -18.29
C VAL A 127 -7.82 -5.48 -17.80
N THR A 128 -8.60 -6.44 -18.30
CA THR A 128 -9.94 -6.71 -17.78
C THR A 128 -9.84 -7.61 -16.54
N PRO A 129 -10.58 -7.32 -15.45
CA PRO A 129 -10.52 -8.11 -14.22
C PRO A 129 -10.83 -9.61 -14.39
N LYS A 130 -11.54 -9.99 -15.45
CA LYS A 130 -11.92 -11.38 -15.74
C LYS A 130 -10.86 -12.16 -16.54
N HIS A 131 -9.77 -11.52 -16.97
CA HIS A 131 -8.72 -12.20 -17.72
C HIS A 131 -7.91 -13.12 -16.79
N VAL A 132 -7.55 -14.32 -17.28
CA VAL A 132 -6.80 -15.32 -16.50
C VAL A 132 -5.52 -14.73 -15.89
N SER A 133 -4.82 -13.88 -16.64
CA SER A 133 -3.61 -13.18 -16.19
C SER A 133 -3.86 -12.30 -14.95
N PHE A 134 -5.01 -11.62 -14.87
CA PHE A 134 -5.36 -10.78 -13.72
C PHE A 134 -5.56 -11.63 -12.47
N VAL A 135 -6.27 -12.77 -12.60
CA VAL A 135 -6.52 -13.71 -11.51
C VAL A 135 -5.22 -14.30 -10.97
N ILE A 136 -4.32 -14.72 -11.86
CA ILE A 136 -3.02 -15.28 -11.46
C ILE A 136 -2.18 -14.23 -10.73
N LEU A 137 -2.06 -13.02 -11.30
CA LEU A 137 -1.31 -11.94 -10.68
C LEU A 137 -1.90 -11.54 -9.33
N TRP A 138 -3.22 -11.51 -9.21
CA TRP A 138 -3.89 -11.25 -7.93
C TRP A 138 -3.47 -12.27 -6.88
N TRP A 139 -3.51 -13.58 -7.16
CA TRP A 139 -3.07 -14.60 -6.21
C TRP A 139 -1.60 -14.45 -5.82
N VAL A 140 -0.72 -14.24 -6.81
CA VAL A 140 0.72 -14.06 -6.59
C VAL A 140 1.00 -12.93 -5.60
N PHE A 141 0.22 -11.85 -5.63
CA PHE A 141 0.43 -10.70 -4.75
C PHE A 141 -0.43 -10.70 -3.48
N ALA A 142 -1.61 -11.34 -3.49
CA ALA A 142 -2.49 -11.43 -2.33
C ALA A 142 -2.02 -12.48 -1.31
N VAL A 143 -1.48 -13.62 -1.75
CA VAL A 143 -1.01 -14.69 -0.84
C VAL A 143 0.07 -14.19 0.13
N PRO A 144 1.11 -13.46 -0.33
CA PRO A 144 2.11 -12.92 0.59
C PRO A 144 1.54 -11.94 1.62
N VAL A 145 0.52 -11.15 1.25
CA VAL A 145 -0.17 -10.25 2.21
C VAL A 145 -0.82 -11.08 3.30
N VAL A 146 -1.60 -12.10 2.95
CA VAL A 146 -2.28 -12.96 3.92
C VAL A 146 -1.28 -13.75 4.78
N ILE A 147 -0.18 -14.24 4.22
CA ILE A 147 0.88 -14.92 4.98
C ILE A 147 1.53 -13.97 5.99
N LEU A 148 1.84 -12.73 5.56
CA LEU A 148 2.40 -11.71 6.45
C LEU A 148 1.43 -11.36 7.57
N ASP A 149 0.13 -11.26 7.25
CA ASP A 149 -0.92 -11.07 8.25
C ASP A 149 -0.90 -12.21 9.26
N VAL A 150 -1.13 -13.45 8.83
CA VAL A 150 -1.19 -14.61 9.73
C VAL A 150 0.04 -14.68 10.63
N LYS A 151 1.23 -14.34 10.12
CA LYS A 151 2.47 -14.31 10.90
C LYS A 151 2.50 -13.18 11.93
N ILE A 152 2.20 -11.95 11.54
CA ILE A 152 2.24 -10.79 12.45
C ILE A 152 1.14 -10.91 13.51
N TYR A 153 -0.07 -11.28 13.09
CA TYR A 153 -1.21 -11.46 14.00
C TYR A 153 -1.06 -12.68 14.88
N GLY A 154 -0.54 -13.81 14.37
CA GLY A 154 -0.21 -14.97 15.20
C GLY A 154 0.78 -14.61 16.31
N GLN A 155 1.76 -13.74 16.03
CA GLN A 155 2.66 -13.21 17.06
C GLN A 155 1.95 -12.33 18.07
N TRP A 156 0.95 -11.55 17.66
CA TRP A 156 0.16 -10.71 18.57
C TRP A 156 -0.68 -11.54 19.54
N PHE A 157 -1.31 -12.62 19.07
CA PHE A 157 -2.05 -13.54 19.93
C PHE A 157 -1.14 -14.29 20.91
N THR A 158 0.05 -14.69 20.48
CA THR A 158 0.93 -15.57 21.28
C THR A 158 1.82 -14.79 22.27
N LYS A 159 2.19 -13.54 21.97
CA LYS A 159 3.18 -12.76 22.77
C LYS A 159 2.58 -11.74 23.74
N GLY A 160 1.25 -11.61 23.82
CA GLY A 160 0.54 -10.85 24.86
C GLY A 160 0.51 -9.31 24.70
N LYS A 161 -0.17 -8.65 25.64
CA LYS A 161 -0.54 -7.21 25.62
C LYS A 161 0.66 -6.24 25.53
N THR A 162 1.77 -6.54 26.22
CA THR A 162 2.99 -5.71 26.24
C THR A 162 3.73 -5.73 24.91
N TYR A 163 3.60 -6.82 24.13
CA TYR A 163 4.16 -6.90 22.79
C TYR A 163 3.34 -6.06 21.80
N LEU A 164 2.02 -6.19 21.84
CA LEU A 164 1.08 -5.39 21.03
C LEU A 164 1.27 -3.89 21.23
N SER A 165 1.29 -3.40 22.48
CA SER A 165 1.47 -1.96 22.76
C SER A 165 2.85 -1.43 22.35
N GLY A 166 3.89 -2.28 22.39
CA GLY A 166 5.25 -1.93 21.97
C GLY A 166 5.48 -2.02 20.46
N VAL A 167 4.72 -2.84 19.73
CA VAL A 167 4.92 -3.11 18.29
C VAL A 167 3.92 -2.37 17.41
N ALA A 168 2.68 -2.15 17.88
CA ALA A 168 1.67 -1.42 17.14
C ALA A 168 2.13 0.01 16.86
N ASN A 169 2.22 0.34 15.57
CA ASN A 169 2.61 1.66 15.08
C ASN A 169 1.72 2.03 13.89
N PRO A 170 1.67 3.31 13.48
CA PRO A 170 0.81 3.73 12.36
C PRO A 170 1.07 2.96 11.07
N ALA A 171 2.30 2.47 10.82
CA ALA A 171 2.61 1.68 9.63
C ALA A 171 1.93 0.30 9.64
N SER A 172 1.48 -0.21 10.80
CA SER A 172 0.67 -1.44 10.87
C SER A 172 -0.66 -1.33 10.10
N GLN A 173 -1.14 -0.12 9.82
CA GLN A 173 -2.29 0.11 8.94
C GLN A 173 -2.03 -0.33 7.48
N LEU A 174 -0.77 -0.58 7.07
CA LEU A 174 -0.47 -1.15 5.75
C LEU A 174 -1.07 -2.54 5.57
N SER A 175 -1.12 -3.36 6.62
CA SER A 175 -1.81 -4.67 6.57
C SER A 175 -3.30 -4.50 6.28
N VAL A 176 -3.95 -3.56 6.97
CA VAL A 176 -5.37 -3.22 6.76
C VAL A 176 -5.60 -2.80 5.31
N VAL A 177 -4.79 -1.86 4.81
CA VAL A 177 -4.86 -1.39 3.43
C VAL A 177 -4.67 -2.54 2.44
N GLY A 178 -3.72 -3.45 2.68
CA GLY A 178 -3.48 -4.58 1.79
C GLY A 178 -4.64 -5.57 1.71
N ASN A 179 -5.28 -5.86 2.85
CA ASN A 179 -6.49 -6.67 2.87
C ASN A 179 -7.64 -6.02 2.11
N LEU A 180 -7.87 -4.72 2.30
CA LEU A 180 -8.96 -4.00 1.64
C LEU A 180 -8.73 -3.85 0.13
N VAL A 181 -7.48 -3.61 -0.29
CA VAL A 181 -7.07 -3.64 -1.71
C VAL A 181 -7.31 -5.03 -2.31
N GLY A 182 -6.86 -6.08 -1.62
CA GLY A 182 -7.10 -7.46 -2.02
C GLY A 182 -8.58 -7.79 -2.16
N ALA A 183 -9.40 -7.37 -1.19
CA ALA A 183 -10.84 -7.55 -1.18
C ALA A 183 -11.53 -6.87 -2.37
N ARG A 184 -11.14 -5.62 -2.64
CA ARG A 184 -11.63 -4.85 -3.79
C ARG A 184 -11.31 -5.54 -5.11
N ALA A 185 -10.06 -5.97 -5.30
CA ALA A 185 -9.63 -6.65 -6.51
C ALA A 185 -10.37 -8.00 -6.68
N ALA A 186 -10.55 -8.77 -5.60
CA ALA A 186 -11.36 -9.99 -5.61
C ALA A 186 -12.82 -9.73 -5.99
N ALA A 187 -13.38 -8.58 -5.58
CA ALA A 187 -14.78 -8.27 -5.85
C ALA A 187 -15.00 -7.98 -7.34
N LYS A 188 -14.03 -7.33 -7.98
CA LYS A 188 -14.01 -7.12 -9.44
C LYS A 188 -13.87 -8.41 -10.24
N MET A 189 -13.30 -9.46 -9.64
CA MET A 189 -13.24 -10.81 -10.23
C MET A 189 -14.51 -11.63 -9.95
N GLU A 190 -15.53 -11.02 -9.31
CA GLU A 190 -16.78 -11.67 -8.87
C GLU A 190 -16.57 -12.76 -7.80
N TRP A 191 -15.44 -12.73 -7.08
CA TRP A 191 -15.12 -13.66 -6.00
C TRP A 191 -15.61 -13.15 -4.65
N ARG A 192 -16.94 -13.08 -4.52
CA ARG A 192 -17.61 -12.43 -3.39
C ARG A 192 -17.17 -12.95 -2.02
N GLU A 193 -17.07 -14.27 -1.84
CA GLU A 193 -16.68 -14.86 -0.55
C GLU A 193 -15.25 -14.49 -0.15
N VAL A 194 -14.32 -14.55 -1.10
CA VAL A 194 -12.92 -14.16 -0.88
C VAL A 194 -12.82 -12.67 -0.53
N SER A 195 -13.59 -11.83 -1.22
CA SER A 195 -13.67 -10.41 -0.90
C SER A 195 -14.19 -10.15 0.50
N ILE A 196 -15.24 -10.84 0.92
CA ILE A 196 -15.82 -10.68 2.27
C ILE A 196 -14.79 -11.11 3.32
N VAL A 197 -14.09 -12.24 3.13
CA VAL A 197 -13.05 -12.71 4.05
C VAL A 197 -11.94 -11.68 4.23
N LEU A 198 -11.38 -11.17 3.13
CA LEU A 198 -10.32 -10.16 3.18
C LEU A 198 -10.82 -8.83 3.76
N PHE A 199 -12.04 -8.42 3.41
CA PHE A 199 -12.65 -7.21 3.94
C PHE A 199 -12.85 -7.30 5.46
N SER A 200 -13.43 -8.41 5.94
CA SER A 200 -13.63 -8.67 7.36
C SER A 200 -12.31 -8.68 8.12
N LEU A 201 -11.27 -9.34 7.59
CA LEU A 201 -9.94 -9.36 8.19
C LEU A 201 -9.36 -7.94 8.31
N GLY A 202 -9.43 -7.15 7.23
CA GLY A 202 -8.99 -5.76 7.21
C GLY A 202 -9.74 -4.89 8.24
N MET A 203 -11.06 -5.00 8.32
CA MET A 203 -11.89 -4.18 9.22
C MET A 203 -11.69 -4.54 10.71
N VAL A 204 -11.59 -5.82 11.05
CA VAL A 204 -11.27 -6.24 12.43
C VAL A 204 -9.90 -5.70 12.83
N HIS A 205 -8.91 -5.81 11.94
CA HIS A 205 -7.57 -5.27 12.18
C HIS A 205 -7.54 -3.75 12.30
N TYR A 206 -8.33 -3.06 11.49
CA TYR A 206 -8.50 -1.62 11.58
C TYR A 206 -8.96 -1.21 12.97
N LEU A 207 -10.02 -1.84 13.49
CA LEU A 207 -10.58 -1.51 14.81
C LEU A 207 -9.57 -1.76 15.94
N VAL A 208 -8.88 -2.91 15.92
CA VAL A 208 -7.87 -3.24 16.94
C VAL A 208 -6.74 -2.21 16.94
N LEU A 209 -6.21 -1.86 15.76
CA LEU A 209 -5.16 -0.86 15.62
C LEU A 209 -5.64 0.54 15.98
N PHE A 210 -6.86 0.89 15.59
CA PHE A 210 -7.46 2.18 15.88
C PHE A 210 -7.51 2.41 17.39
N VAL A 211 -8.10 1.47 18.14
CA VAL A 211 -8.21 1.57 19.60
C VAL A 211 -6.83 1.55 20.27
N THR A 212 -5.95 0.63 19.87
CA THR A 212 -4.62 0.47 20.49
C THR A 212 -3.77 1.73 20.32
N LEU A 213 -3.77 2.32 19.13
CA LEU A 213 -2.98 3.52 18.86
C LEU A 213 -3.58 4.77 19.53
N HIS A 214 -4.91 4.90 19.59
CA HIS A 214 -5.55 5.99 20.34
C HIS A 214 -5.21 5.92 21.83
N GLN A 215 -5.29 4.74 22.44
CA GLN A 215 -4.91 4.53 23.84
C GLN A 215 -3.43 4.86 24.08
N ARG A 216 -2.54 4.51 23.15
CA ARG A 216 -1.12 4.83 23.24
C ARG A 216 -0.84 6.33 23.18
N VAL A 217 -1.59 7.09 22.38
CA VAL A 217 -1.47 8.55 22.28
C VAL A 217 -2.00 9.24 23.54
N SER A 218 -3.09 8.73 24.13
CA SER A 218 -3.74 9.34 25.30
C SER A 218 -3.11 8.94 26.64
N GLY A 219 -2.45 7.79 26.73
CA GLY A 219 -2.00 7.17 27.99
C GLY A 219 -0.66 7.64 28.55
N GLY A 220 -0.08 8.75 28.06
CA GLY A 220 1.18 9.31 28.59
C GLY A 220 2.47 8.53 28.25
N GLY A 221 2.40 7.42 27.53
CA GLY A 221 3.58 6.69 27.03
C GLY A 221 4.28 7.41 25.87
N ASP A 222 5.51 6.97 25.55
CA ASP A 222 6.38 7.50 24.48
C ASP A 222 5.57 8.05 23.29
N ARG A 223 5.51 9.39 23.21
CA ARG A 223 4.83 10.10 22.12
C ARG A 223 5.33 9.53 20.81
N ILE A 224 4.42 9.26 19.87
CA ILE A 224 4.76 8.73 18.56
C ILE A 224 5.94 9.55 18.00
N PRO A 225 7.08 8.90 17.69
CA PRO A 225 8.27 9.59 17.20
C PRO A 225 7.92 10.55 16.06
N ALA A 226 8.54 11.72 16.01
CA ALA A 226 8.24 12.72 14.99
C ALA A 226 8.34 12.16 13.55
N ALA A 227 9.21 11.17 13.34
CA ALA A 227 9.37 10.44 12.08
C ALA A 227 8.16 9.59 11.64
N LEU A 228 7.25 9.24 12.56
CA LEU A 228 6.05 8.42 12.28
C LEU A 228 4.76 9.26 12.17
N ARG A 229 4.84 10.57 12.45
CA ARG A 229 3.72 11.52 12.22
C ARG A 229 3.16 11.49 10.80
N PRO A 230 3.97 11.40 9.73
CA PRO A 230 3.43 11.33 8.38
C PRO A 230 2.55 10.10 8.15
N VAL A 231 2.91 8.98 8.77
CA VAL A 231 2.25 7.68 8.62
C VAL A 231 0.89 7.66 9.34
N LEU A 232 0.60 8.66 10.19
CA LEU A 232 -0.73 8.84 10.79
C LEU A 232 -1.83 9.09 9.75
N CYS A 233 -1.47 9.51 8.54
CA CYS A 233 -2.45 9.65 7.47
C CYS A 233 -3.10 8.30 7.07
N LEU A 234 -2.47 7.16 7.39
CA LEU A 234 -3.06 5.84 7.14
C LEU A 234 -4.35 5.59 7.94
N PHE A 235 -4.61 6.34 9.02
CA PHE A 235 -5.83 6.20 9.81
C PHE A 235 -7.11 6.57 9.07
N PHE A 236 -7.06 7.57 8.18
CA PHE A 236 -8.19 7.90 7.31
C PHE A 236 -8.11 7.15 5.98
N ALA A 237 -6.90 6.81 5.52
CA ALA A 237 -6.75 6.00 4.31
C ALA A 237 -7.46 4.64 4.43
N ALA A 238 -7.36 3.95 5.56
CA ALA A 238 -8.01 2.65 5.76
C ALA A 238 -9.55 2.68 5.57
N PRO A 239 -10.34 3.54 6.25
CA PRO A 239 -11.78 3.61 6.02
C PRO A 239 -12.14 4.12 4.61
N SER A 240 -11.30 4.95 3.99
CA SER A 240 -11.45 5.33 2.57
C SER A 240 -11.38 4.10 1.64
N VAL A 241 -10.33 3.29 1.76
CA VAL A 241 -10.16 2.08 0.95
C VAL A 241 -11.25 1.06 1.29
N ALA A 242 -11.70 0.99 2.54
CA ALA A 242 -12.79 0.13 2.96
C ALA A 242 -14.12 0.50 2.27
N SER A 243 -14.44 1.81 2.18
CA SER A 243 -15.61 2.28 1.43
C SER A 243 -15.55 1.82 -0.03
N LEU A 244 -14.40 1.98 -0.70
CA LEU A 244 -14.20 1.58 -2.09
C LEU A 244 -14.27 0.06 -2.30
N ALA A 245 -13.72 -0.70 -1.36
CA ALA A 245 -13.80 -2.17 -1.35
C ALA A 245 -15.26 -2.62 -1.17
N TRP A 246 -15.99 -2.02 -0.23
CA TRP A 246 -17.40 -2.34 0.01
C TRP A 246 -18.28 -1.97 -1.18
N TYR A 247 -18.06 -0.81 -1.81
CA TYR A 247 -18.72 -0.45 -3.07
C TYR A 247 -18.53 -1.53 -4.13
N SER A 248 -17.31 -2.07 -4.24
CA SER A 248 -16.99 -3.13 -5.21
C SER A 248 -17.64 -4.47 -4.85
N ILE A 249 -17.82 -4.78 -3.56
CA ILE A 249 -18.48 -6.00 -3.06
C ILE A 249 -20.00 -5.93 -3.24
N SER A 250 -20.60 -4.80 -2.87
CA SER A 250 -22.06 -4.60 -2.89
C SER A 250 -22.59 -4.17 -4.25
N GLY A 251 -21.72 -3.68 -5.13
CA GLY A 251 -22.06 -3.12 -6.45
C GLY A 251 -22.82 -1.79 -6.37
N ARG A 252 -22.93 -1.19 -5.18
CA ARG A 252 -23.69 0.04 -4.93
C ARG A 252 -23.07 0.84 -3.80
N PHE A 253 -23.26 2.16 -3.81
CA PHE A 253 -22.85 3.04 -2.71
C PHE A 253 -23.92 3.07 -1.61
N ASP A 254 -24.02 1.95 -0.88
CA ASP A 254 -25.00 1.74 0.19
C ASP A 254 -24.62 2.42 1.53
N MET A 255 -25.41 2.18 2.58
CA MET A 255 -25.18 2.77 3.90
C MET A 255 -23.82 2.40 4.50
N ALA A 256 -23.33 1.18 4.29
CA ALA A 256 -22.05 0.76 4.86
C ALA A 256 -20.88 1.46 4.16
N ALA A 257 -20.91 1.59 2.83
CA ALA A 257 -19.93 2.40 2.10
C ALA A 257 -19.97 3.86 2.56
N LYS A 258 -21.17 4.46 2.69
CA LYS A 258 -21.36 5.83 3.18
C LYS A 258 -20.81 6.04 4.59
N MET A 259 -21.08 5.14 5.52
CA MET A 259 -20.57 5.23 6.89
C MET A 259 -19.04 5.24 6.93
N LEU A 260 -18.39 4.35 6.17
CA LEU A 260 -16.93 4.29 6.07
C LEU A 260 -16.35 5.54 5.42
N PHE A 261 -17.01 6.04 4.37
CA PHE A 261 -16.64 7.28 3.69
C PHE A 261 -16.70 8.49 4.64
N TYR A 262 -17.82 8.68 5.36
CA TYR A 262 -17.95 9.78 6.31
C TYR A 262 -17.00 9.67 7.50
N LEU A 263 -16.71 8.44 7.97
CA LEU A 263 -15.67 8.21 8.97
C LEU A 263 -14.29 8.67 8.47
N SER A 264 -13.95 8.35 7.22
CA SER A 264 -12.71 8.81 6.58
C SER A 264 -12.65 10.33 6.51
N LEU A 265 -13.74 10.99 6.10
CA LEU A 265 -13.84 12.46 6.05
C LEU A 265 -13.58 13.11 7.39
N PHE A 266 -14.22 12.60 8.45
CA PHE A 266 -14.06 13.10 9.80
C PHE A 266 -12.61 12.98 10.30
N LEU A 267 -11.99 11.81 10.07
CA LEU A 267 -10.60 11.58 10.47
C LEU A 267 -9.61 12.43 9.67
N PHE A 268 -9.86 12.63 8.37
CA PHE A 268 -9.07 13.53 7.53
C PHE A 268 -9.13 14.97 8.06
N ALA A 269 -10.33 15.51 8.28
CA ALA A 269 -10.52 16.85 8.81
C ALA A 269 -9.84 17.03 10.18
N SER A 270 -10.02 16.06 11.07
CA SER A 270 -9.38 16.05 12.40
C SER A 270 -7.85 16.09 12.29
N LEU A 271 -7.27 15.31 11.38
CA LEU A 271 -5.82 15.24 11.20
C LEU A 271 -5.24 16.54 10.62
N VAL A 272 -5.93 17.14 9.64
CA VAL A 272 -5.56 18.43 9.01
C VAL A 272 -5.57 19.57 10.04
N LEU A 273 -6.53 19.56 10.97
CA LEU A 273 -6.62 20.57 12.03
C LEU A 273 -5.52 20.43 13.10
N ILE A 274 -5.12 19.19 13.42
CA ILE A 274 -4.11 18.89 14.46
C ILE A 274 -2.68 19.11 13.94
N LEU A 275 -2.41 18.70 12.70
CA LEU A 275 -1.10 18.89 12.07
C LEU A 275 -1.12 20.20 11.29
N LYS A 276 -0.65 21.30 11.89
CA LYS A 276 -0.26 22.51 11.14
C LYS A 276 0.69 22.10 10.01
N LEU A 277 0.13 21.99 8.82
CA LEU A 277 0.68 21.75 7.49
C LEU A 277 2.22 21.61 7.39
N ILE A 278 2.76 20.46 7.76
CA ILE A 278 4.11 20.04 7.36
C ILE A 278 4.03 18.55 7.05
N LEU A 279 4.03 18.17 5.76
CA LEU A 279 4.62 16.93 5.20
C LEU A 279 4.19 16.73 3.74
N LEU A 280 4.93 17.35 2.82
CA LEU A 280 4.66 17.39 1.37
C LEU A 280 4.73 16.04 0.65
N LEU A 281 5.37 15.00 1.21
CA LEU A 281 5.60 13.73 0.50
C LEU A 281 4.67 12.58 0.93
N ASP A 282 4.20 12.59 2.18
CA ASP A 282 3.28 11.56 2.69
C ASP A 282 1.81 11.98 2.63
N PHE A 283 1.57 13.29 2.54
CA PHE A 283 0.26 13.84 2.24
C PHE A 283 -0.22 13.41 0.85
N GLU A 284 0.65 13.38 -0.16
CA GLU A 284 0.25 13.05 -1.53
C GLU A 284 -0.28 11.61 -1.68
N MET A 285 0.34 10.66 -1.00
CA MET A 285 -0.10 9.25 -0.95
C MET A 285 -1.47 9.11 -0.31
N CYS A 286 -1.65 9.71 0.88
CA CYS A 286 -2.89 9.61 1.63
C CYS A 286 -4.01 10.45 1.01
N PHE A 287 -3.68 11.59 0.41
CA PHE A 287 -4.60 12.39 -0.39
C PHE A 287 -5.07 11.62 -1.62
N SER A 288 -4.17 10.96 -2.35
CA SER A 288 -4.55 10.17 -3.53
C SER A 288 -5.42 8.96 -3.15
N THR A 289 -5.11 8.30 -2.04
CA THR A 289 -5.92 7.19 -1.50
C THR A 289 -7.32 7.65 -1.05
N PHE A 290 -7.41 8.85 -0.50
CA PHE A 290 -8.67 9.45 -0.07
C PHE A 290 -9.49 9.98 -1.24
N ALA A 291 -8.84 10.64 -2.20
CA ALA A 291 -9.45 11.05 -3.44
C ALA A 291 -10.03 9.85 -4.21
N CYS A 292 -9.46 8.63 -4.08
CA CYS A 292 -10.04 7.43 -4.70
C CYS A 292 -11.41 7.03 -4.13
N ALA A 293 -11.78 7.49 -2.92
CA ALA A 293 -13.09 7.24 -2.35
C ALA A 293 -14.11 8.36 -2.65
N PHE A 294 -13.68 9.44 -3.30
CA PHE A 294 -14.54 10.46 -3.90
C PHE A 294 -14.83 10.11 -5.36
#